data_AF-A0A6G0IIA5-F1
#
_entry.id   AF-A0A6G0IIA5-F1
#
_cell.length_a   1.000
_cell.length_b   1.000
_cell.length_c   1.000
_cell.angle_alpha   90.00
_cell.angle_beta   90.00
_cell.angle_gamma   90.00
#
_symmetry.space_group_name_H-M   'P 1'
#
loop_
_entity.id
_entity.type
_entity.pdbx_description
1 polymer ?
#
loop_
_entity_poly.entity_id
_entity_poly.type
_entity_poly.pdbx_seq_one_letter_code
_entity_poly.pdbx_strand_id
1 'polypeptide(L)'
;MKLFPVHSILWSSLLLVLLASQSGTDASNPDVCQDTRSYGSLERNSSKPVDHHTEIVKKIEDVVCRLYPTNKLNCSWPSILQEDIQLSVFISICDDKKAVFNFSSVDKGGPVSLTLLEQEISDVLILQLNVTQHDRWTAVIHTVKMSELEVLPPPTNISASVRDGSLTVKWSLPHSRETNDSSCFQYELDMGDQENPRQLDGEESYTEQNVDPNLTYKVRIRARKEEDCQEQPEWSDWSHTVIVEPSVHKLNIPVIISISLGIPMILLAVVLLVRYQRVSEVLFPPIPRPPPKYIYFLEKNETSNLFHTAPPTEPMEEITEVEDTEENHEKTLSN
;
A
#
# COMPACT_ATOMS: atom_id res chain seq x y z
N MET A 1 -8.79 11.98 78.86
CA MET A 1 -9.47 13.02 78.08
C MET A 1 -8.68 14.32 78.17
N LYS A 2 -8.00 14.71 77.09
CA LYS A 2 -7.77 16.10 76.65
C LYS A 2 -7.01 16.03 75.33
N LEU A 3 -7.64 16.62 74.32
CA LEU A 3 -7.35 16.53 72.90
C LEU A 3 -6.18 17.45 72.52
N PHE A 4 -5.33 16.98 71.61
CA PHE A 4 -4.43 17.82 70.82
C PHE A 4 -5.22 18.43 69.64
N PRO A 5 -5.03 19.72 69.30
CA PRO A 5 -5.51 20.27 68.04
C PRO A 5 -4.38 20.19 67.00
N VAL A 6 -4.48 19.23 66.09
CA VAL A 6 -3.75 19.26 64.82
C VAL A 6 -4.78 19.11 63.73
N HIS A 7 -5.17 20.22 63.09
CA HIS A 7 -5.68 20.26 61.72
C HIS A 7 -6.07 21.70 61.36
N SER A 8 -5.25 22.39 60.55
CA SER A 8 -5.74 23.52 59.74
C SER A 8 -4.78 23.99 58.64
N ILE A 9 -4.16 23.10 57.84
CA ILE A 9 -3.39 23.55 56.66
C ILE A 9 -3.62 22.68 55.40
N LEU A 10 -4.42 21.61 55.46
CA LEU A 10 -4.58 20.69 54.30
C LEU A 10 -5.90 20.84 53.51
N TRP A 11 -6.71 21.86 53.78
CA TRP A 11 -8.01 22.05 53.11
C TRP A 11 -8.07 23.28 52.20
N SER A 12 -7.06 24.15 52.19
CA SER A 12 -7.00 25.31 51.29
C SER A 12 -6.53 24.95 49.88
N SER A 13 -5.83 23.82 49.69
CA SER A 13 -5.35 23.38 48.37
C SER A 13 -6.38 22.57 47.58
N LEU A 14 -7.41 21.97 48.21
CA LEU A 14 -8.48 21.29 47.48
C LEU A 14 -9.58 22.24 46.99
N LEU A 15 -9.79 23.38 47.67
CA LEU A 15 -10.76 24.39 47.24
C LEU A 15 -10.27 25.21 46.04
N LEU A 16 -8.96 25.41 45.89
CA LEU A 16 -8.39 26.08 44.71
C LEU A 16 -8.40 25.21 43.45
N VAL A 17 -8.45 23.88 43.57
CA VAL A 17 -8.57 22.97 42.42
C VAL A 17 -10.03 22.83 41.96
N LEU A 18 -11.01 23.09 42.82
CA LEU A 18 -12.44 23.05 42.48
C LEU A 18 -13.02 24.40 42.01
N LEU A 19 -12.29 25.51 42.19
CA LEU A 19 -12.69 26.84 41.75
C LEU A 19 -12.19 27.25 40.34
N ALA A 20 -11.46 26.37 39.65
CA ALA A 20 -11.09 26.57 38.25
C ALA A 20 -12.17 26.09 37.24
N SER A 21 -13.29 25.53 37.71
CA SER A 21 -14.32 24.92 36.85
C SER A 21 -15.67 25.64 36.86
N GLN A 22 -15.83 26.76 37.56
CA GLN A 22 -17.10 27.50 37.55
C GLN A 22 -16.84 29.00 37.40
N SER A 23 -16.76 29.44 36.13
CA SER A 23 -16.97 30.83 35.77
C SER A 23 -18.18 30.92 34.85
N GLY A 24 -19.21 31.66 35.30
CA GLY A 24 -20.10 32.38 34.39
C GLY A 24 -21.50 31.81 34.21
N THR A 25 -22.39 32.18 35.13
CA THR A 25 -23.77 32.67 34.89
C THR A 25 -24.67 31.94 33.89
N ASP A 26 -25.74 31.37 34.44
CA ASP A 26 -27.03 31.08 33.79
C ASP A 26 -27.56 32.31 33.04
N ALA A 27 -27.10 32.51 31.81
CA ALA A 27 -27.92 33.05 30.76
C ALA A 27 -28.47 31.85 30.00
N SER A 28 -29.79 31.80 29.81
CA SER A 28 -30.47 30.85 28.94
C SER A 28 -29.81 30.90 27.55
N ASN A 29 -28.77 30.09 27.34
CA ASN A 29 -28.08 29.97 26.08
C ASN A 29 -29.08 29.28 25.14
N PRO A 30 -29.60 29.96 24.10
CA PRO A 30 -30.39 29.25 23.11
C PRO A 30 -29.51 28.11 22.59
N ASP A 31 -30.02 26.89 22.68
CA ASP A 31 -29.32 25.67 22.29
C ASP A 31 -28.80 25.87 20.87
N VAL A 32 -27.48 25.97 20.72
CA VAL A 32 -26.80 26.38 19.47
C VAL A 32 -27.21 25.48 18.30
N CYS A 33 -27.65 24.25 18.60
CA CYS A 33 -28.06 23.22 17.66
C CYS A 33 -29.57 23.24 17.32
N GLN A 34 -30.39 24.17 17.83
CA GLN A 34 -31.86 24.14 17.65
C GLN A 34 -32.39 24.76 16.33
N ASP A 35 -31.58 25.54 15.58
CA ASP A 35 -32.15 26.42 14.53
C ASP A 35 -31.32 26.55 13.23
N THR A 36 -30.79 25.45 12.70
CA THR A 36 -29.95 25.50 11.47
C THR A 36 -30.41 24.50 10.41
N ARG A 37 -31.37 24.93 9.58
CA ARG A 37 -31.75 24.27 8.32
C ARG A 37 -31.08 24.88 7.08
N SER A 38 -30.12 25.80 7.27
CA SER A 38 -29.46 26.51 6.19
C SER A 38 -27.96 26.22 6.24
N TYR A 39 -27.47 25.48 5.25
CA TYR A 39 -26.04 25.37 4.99
C TYR A 39 -25.51 26.73 4.49
N GLY A 40 -24.39 27.19 5.04
CA GLY A 40 -23.75 28.47 4.67
C GLY A 40 -23.38 29.37 5.86
N SER A 41 -22.56 30.39 5.58
CA SER A 41 -22.17 31.41 6.56
C SER A 41 -23.35 32.35 6.83
N LEU A 42 -23.72 32.51 8.10
CA LEU A 42 -24.71 33.52 8.53
C LEU A 42 -23.99 34.65 9.25
N GLU A 43 -23.96 35.83 8.63
CA GLU A 43 -23.54 37.07 9.27
C GLU A 43 -24.71 37.69 10.04
N ARG A 44 -24.54 37.86 11.36
CA ARG A 44 -25.49 38.65 12.16
C ARG A 44 -24.86 40.01 12.48
N ASN A 45 -25.21 41.02 11.67
CA ASN A 45 -24.70 42.38 11.84
C ASN A 45 -25.62 43.21 12.76
N SER A 46 -25.07 43.72 13.86
CA SER A 46 -25.63 44.88 14.57
C SER A 46 -24.73 46.09 14.28
N SER A 47 -25.22 47.03 13.45
CA SER A 47 -24.61 48.30 12.98
C SER A 47 -23.84 48.29 11.63
N LYS A 48 -24.01 49.38 10.86
CA LYS A 48 -23.62 49.56 9.44
C LYS A 48 -22.12 49.36 9.16
N PRO A 49 -21.72 48.77 8.00
CA PRO A 49 -20.32 48.47 7.69
C PRO A 49 -19.50 49.71 7.32
N VAL A 50 -18.22 49.69 7.72
CA VAL A 50 -17.13 50.56 7.24
C VAL A 50 -16.06 49.60 6.70
N ASP A 51 -15.42 49.91 5.57
CA ASP A 51 -14.59 48.99 4.78
C ASP A 51 -13.56 48.16 5.59
N HIS A 52 -12.94 48.74 6.62
CA HIS A 52 -11.94 48.04 7.44
C HIS A 52 -12.52 46.88 8.29
N HIS A 53 -13.79 46.97 8.69
CA HIS A 53 -14.45 45.88 9.44
C HIS A 53 -14.78 44.70 8.52
N THR A 54 -15.12 44.98 7.26
CA THR A 54 -15.38 43.97 6.23
C THR A 54 -14.13 43.17 5.88
N GLU A 55 -12.95 43.81 5.91
CA GLU A 55 -11.66 43.16 5.64
C GLU A 55 -11.23 42.22 6.78
N ILE A 56 -11.56 42.55 8.03
CA ILE A 56 -11.33 41.68 9.20
C ILE A 56 -12.23 40.44 9.11
N VAL A 57 -13.50 40.60 8.72
CA VAL A 57 -14.44 39.48 8.55
C VAL A 57 -13.99 38.55 7.43
N LYS A 58 -13.49 39.08 6.30
CA LYS A 58 -12.90 38.25 5.23
C LYS A 58 -11.70 37.43 5.67
N LYS A 59 -10.80 38.00 6.49
CA LYS A 59 -9.68 37.23 7.08
C LYS A 59 -10.14 36.09 7.99
N ILE A 60 -11.37 36.16 8.49
CA ILE A 60 -11.95 35.15 9.39
C ILE A 60 -12.68 34.06 8.60
N GLU A 61 -12.89 34.24 7.29
CA GLU A 61 -13.36 33.16 6.41
C GLU A 61 -12.26 32.09 6.18
N ASP A 62 -10.98 32.41 6.46
CA ASP A 62 -9.83 31.49 6.32
C ASP A 62 -9.68 30.50 7.49
N VAL A 63 -10.74 30.18 8.24
CA VAL A 63 -10.66 29.15 9.29
C VAL A 63 -10.59 27.78 8.65
N VAL A 64 -9.58 27.00 9.03
CA VAL A 64 -9.39 25.64 8.53
C VAL A 64 -9.57 24.66 9.67
N CYS A 65 -10.50 23.72 9.49
CA CYS A 65 -10.71 22.58 10.38
C CYS A 65 -10.45 21.27 9.63
N ARG A 66 -9.84 20.31 10.30
CA ARG A 66 -9.50 18.98 9.76
C ARG A 66 -9.82 17.89 10.76
N LEU A 67 -10.54 16.86 10.33
CA LEU A 67 -10.89 15.68 11.12
C LEU A 67 -10.02 14.50 10.66
N TYR A 68 -9.07 14.10 11.51
CA TYR A 68 -8.18 12.98 11.23
C TYR A 68 -8.79 11.63 11.61
N PRO A 69 -8.33 10.52 11.00
CA PRO A 69 -8.83 9.16 11.27
C PRO A 69 -8.75 8.72 12.74
N THR A 70 -7.90 9.35 13.54
CA THR A 70 -7.80 9.12 14.99
C THR A 70 -8.87 9.87 15.80
N ASN A 71 -9.97 10.30 15.16
CA ASN A 71 -11.01 11.16 15.74
C ASN A 71 -10.45 12.45 16.37
N LYS A 72 -9.42 13.02 15.74
CA LYS A 72 -8.82 14.28 16.18
C LYS A 72 -9.27 15.41 15.27
N LEU A 73 -9.94 16.41 15.84
CA LEU A 73 -10.32 17.63 15.15
C LEU A 73 -9.26 18.69 15.41
N ASN A 74 -8.57 19.12 14.36
CA ASN A 74 -7.63 20.22 14.39
C ASN A 74 -8.24 21.43 13.69
N CYS A 75 -8.47 22.50 14.42
CA CYS A 75 -8.92 23.77 13.85
C CYS A 75 -7.84 24.83 14.05
N SER A 76 -7.64 25.66 13.04
CA SER A 76 -6.71 26.78 13.08
C SER A 76 -7.38 28.02 12.52
N TRP A 77 -7.24 29.12 13.24
CA TRP A 77 -7.69 30.44 12.82
C TRP A 77 -6.55 31.45 12.93
N PRO A 78 -6.55 32.51 12.11
CA PRO A 78 -5.52 33.52 12.16
C PRO A 78 -5.52 34.25 13.50
N SER A 79 -4.33 34.55 14.01
CA SER A 79 -4.18 35.45 15.16
C SER A 79 -4.44 36.88 14.70
N ILE A 80 -5.47 37.53 15.23
CA ILE A 80 -5.75 38.93 14.94
C ILE A 80 -4.98 39.77 15.98
N LEU A 81 -3.75 40.16 15.63
CA LEU A 81 -2.90 41.02 16.46
C LEU A 81 -3.19 42.49 16.13
N GLN A 82 -4.26 43.03 16.70
CA GLN A 82 -4.55 44.47 16.66
C GLN A 82 -5.06 44.89 18.05
N GLU A 83 -4.59 46.03 18.56
CA GLU A 83 -4.73 46.38 19.99
C GLU A 83 -6.18 46.55 20.49
N ASP A 84 -7.17 46.62 19.58
CA ASP A 84 -8.59 46.85 19.91
C ASP A 84 -9.55 45.78 19.33
N ILE A 85 -9.05 44.60 18.95
CA ILE A 85 -9.89 43.51 18.44
C ILE A 85 -9.75 42.30 19.36
N GLN A 86 -10.89 41.82 19.85
CA GLN A 86 -10.98 40.57 20.59
C GLN A 86 -11.72 39.53 19.74
N LEU A 87 -11.12 38.35 19.58
CA LEU A 87 -11.67 37.22 18.86
C LEU A 87 -12.04 36.12 19.86
N SER A 88 -13.31 35.76 19.91
CA SER A 88 -13.80 34.61 20.67
C SER A 88 -14.29 33.54 19.71
N VAL A 89 -13.67 32.37 19.76
CA VAL A 89 -14.02 31.21 18.94
C VAL A 89 -14.78 30.22 19.79
N PHE A 90 -15.93 29.77 19.29
CA PHE A 90 -16.76 28.73 19.89
C PHE A 90 -16.91 27.59 18.88
N ILE A 91 -16.62 26.37 19.30
CA ILE A 91 -16.76 25.16 18.49
C ILE A 91 -17.78 24.28 19.19
N SER A 92 -18.89 24.00 18.52
CA SER A 92 -19.98 23.17 19.02
C SER A 92 -20.21 22.00 18.08
N ILE A 93 -20.23 20.77 18.60
CA ILE A 93 -20.57 19.56 17.85
C ILE A 93 -22.02 19.20 18.19
N CYS A 94 -22.87 19.11 17.17
CA CYS A 94 -24.31 19.02 17.34
C CYS A 94 -24.85 17.67 16.87
N ASP A 95 -25.45 16.90 17.78
CA ASP A 95 -26.21 15.68 17.46
C ASP A 95 -27.70 16.00 17.43
N ASP A 96 -28.30 15.94 16.24
CA ASP A 96 -29.66 16.41 15.90
C ASP A 96 -29.95 17.86 16.34
N LYS A 97 -30.14 18.05 17.66
CA LYS A 97 -30.55 19.29 18.31
C LYS A 97 -29.81 19.57 19.61
N LYS A 98 -28.84 18.73 20.00
CA LYS A 98 -28.11 18.89 21.27
C LYS A 98 -26.63 19.06 20.99
N ALA A 99 -26.03 20.05 21.66
CA ALA A 99 -24.58 20.18 21.69
C ALA A 99 -24.00 19.03 22.53
N VAL A 100 -23.26 18.14 21.89
CA VAL A 100 -22.57 17.03 22.55
C VAL A 100 -21.21 17.49 23.08
N PHE A 101 -20.60 18.46 22.39
CA PHE A 101 -19.32 19.04 22.79
C PHE A 101 -19.30 20.55 22.54
N ASN A 102 -18.65 21.30 23.44
CA ASN A 102 -18.43 22.73 23.32
C ASN A 102 -17.00 23.09 23.72
N PHE A 103 -16.30 23.84 22.87
CA PHE A 103 -15.01 24.44 23.16
C PHE A 103 -15.07 25.94 22.94
N SER A 104 -14.41 26.72 23.79
CA SER A 104 -14.26 28.16 23.61
C SER A 104 -12.82 28.63 23.83
N SER A 105 -12.38 29.59 23.02
CA SER A 105 -11.07 30.24 23.14
C SER A 105 -11.20 31.73 22.88
N VAL A 106 -10.43 32.54 23.60
CA VAL A 106 -10.39 34.00 23.47
C VAL A 106 -8.96 34.43 23.21
N ASP A 107 -8.74 35.19 22.13
CA ASP A 107 -7.48 35.87 21.73
C ASP A 107 -6.23 34.99 21.57
N LYS A 108 -6.35 33.67 21.76
CA LYS A 108 -5.32 32.70 21.41
C LYS A 108 -5.57 32.24 19.98
N GLY A 109 -4.92 32.91 19.03
CA GLY A 109 -4.78 32.35 17.69
C GLY A 109 -3.76 31.21 17.68
N GLY A 110 -3.86 30.36 16.65
CA GLY A 110 -3.04 29.17 16.51
C GLY A 110 -3.86 27.87 16.45
N PRO A 111 -3.19 26.74 16.19
CA PRO A 111 -3.87 25.45 16.06
C PRO A 111 -4.38 24.96 17.41
N VAL A 112 -5.64 24.55 17.45
CA VAL A 112 -6.25 23.83 18.57
C VAL A 112 -6.56 22.41 18.10
N SER A 113 -6.12 21.44 18.88
CA SER A 113 -6.39 20.02 18.68
C SER A 113 -7.34 19.50 19.74
N LEU A 114 -8.42 18.88 19.30
CA LEU A 114 -9.46 18.29 20.14
C LEU A 114 -9.56 16.80 19.83
N THR A 115 -9.61 15.94 20.85
CA THR A 115 -9.86 14.51 20.67
C THR A 115 -11.33 14.24 20.92
N LEU A 116 -12.04 13.71 19.92
CA LEU A 116 -13.46 13.41 20.00
C LEU A 116 -13.65 11.97 20.49
N LEU A 117 -14.63 11.76 21.36
CA LEU A 117 -15.04 10.41 21.75
C LEU A 117 -15.91 9.82 20.65
N GLU A 118 -15.71 8.54 20.35
CA GLU A 118 -16.35 7.83 19.23
C GLU A 118 -17.89 7.79 19.30
N GLN A 119 -18.43 8.07 20.49
CA GLN A 119 -19.87 8.12 20.77
C GLN A 119 -20.49 9.51 20.53
N GLU A 120 -19.69 10.50 20.12
CA GLU A 120 -20.06 11.92 19.98
C GLU A 120 -19.91 12.45 18.55
N ILE A 121 -19.71 11.56 17.56
CA ILE A 121 -19.43 11.97 16.18
C ILE A 121 -20.73 12.23 15.44
N SER A 122 -21.35 13.36 15.76
CA SER A 122 -22.50 13.89 15.04
C SER A 122 -22.16 14.27 13.60
N ASP A 123 -23.17 14.51 12.77
CA ASP A 123 -22.96 14.87 11.36
C ASP A 123 -22.48 16.32 11.16
N VAL A 124 -22.72 17.20 12.13
CA VAL A 124 -22.56 18.66 11.94
C VAL A 124 -21.69 19.30 13.02
N LEU A 125 -20.72 20.09 12.56
CA LEU A 125 -19.91 21.02 13.34
C LEU A 125 -20.45 22.44 13.16
N ILE A 126 -20.72 23.13 14.25
CA ILE A 126 -21.01 24.56 14.27
C ILE A 126 -19.81 25.30 14.82
N LEU A 127 -19.21 26.14 13.98
CA LEU A 127 -18.10 27.02 14.32
C LEU A 127 -18.62 28.46 14.37
N GLN A 128 -18.61 29.05 15.56
CA GLN A 128 -19.02 30.44 15.77
C GLN A 128 -17.81 31.29 16.14
N LEU A 129 -17.54 32.32 15.34
CA LEU A 129 -16.49 33.29 15.58
C LEU A 129 -17.12 34.64 15.92
N ASN A 130 -16.93 35.07 17.15
CA ASN A 130 -17.38 36.37 17.62
C ASN A 130 -16.19 37.32 17.63
N VAL A 131 -16.28 38.37 16.82
CA VAL A 131 -15.30 39.45 16.75
C VAL A 131 -15.91 40.65 17.43
N THR A 132 -15.20 41.19 18.41
CA THR A 132 -15.57 42.43 19.07
C THR A 132 -14.47 43.46 18.82
N GLN A 133 -14.85 44.60 18.27
CA GLN A 133 -13.96 45.74 18.06
C GLN A 133 -14.64 46.99 18.62
N HIS A 134 -14.09 47.54 19.71
CA HIS A 134 -14.72 48.64 20.46
C HIS A 134 -16.19 48.31 20.84
N ASP A 135 -17.16 49.15 20.46
CA ASP A 135 -18.60 48.95 20.70
C ASP A 135 -19.31 48.14 19.60
N ARG A 136 -18.56 47.56 18.66
CA ARG A 136 -19.10 46.78 17.55
C ARG A 136 -18.78 45.31 17.75
N TRP A 137 -19.76 44.47 17.41
CA TRP A 137 -19.57 43.03 17.40
C TRP A 137 -20.16 42.45 16.11
N THR A 138 -19.46 41.44 15.59
CA THR A 138 -19.92 40.62 14.48
C THR A 138 -19.74 39.17 14.87
N ALA A 139 -20.77 38.35 14.66
CA ALA A 139 -20.70 36.91 14.78
C ALA A 139 -20.78 36.30 13.39
N VAL A 140 -19.80 35.45 13.06
CA VAL A 140 -19.79 34.60 11.87
C VAL A 140 -20.04 33.18 12.32
N ILE A 141 -21.03 32.53 11.72
CA ILE A 141 -21.40 31.15 12.05
C ILE A 141 -21.22 30.29 10.80
N HIS A 142 -20.32 29.32 10.88
CA HIS A 142 -20.13 28.29 9.88
C HIS A 142 -20.76 26.99 10.36
N THR A 143 -21.59 26.39 9.51
CA THR A 143 -22.15 25.07 9.74
C THR A 143 -21.53 24.15 8.70
N VAL A 144 -20.73 23.19 9.15
CA VAL A 144 -19.94 22.31 8.28
C VAL A 144 -20.25 20.86 8.61
N LYS A 145 -20.39 20.02 7.59
CA LYS A 145 -20.53 18.57 7.83
C LYS A 145 -19.19 17.99 8.26
N MET A 146 -19.20 17.06 9.20
CA MET A 146 -17.97 16.37 9.61
C MET A 146 -17.28 15.62 8.47
N SER A 147 -18.04 15.15 7.47
CA SER A 147 -17.52 14.48 6.27
C SER A 147 -16.75 15.41 5.31
N GLU A 148 -17.07 16.71 5.32
CA GLU A 148 -16.36 17.73 4.53
C GLU A 148 -15.02 18.12 5.18
N LEU A 149 -14.87 17.87 6.48
CA LEU A 149 -13.65 18.12 7.24
C LEU A 149 -12.71 16.90 7.26
N GLU A 150 -13.18 15.75 6.78
CA GLU A 150 -12.48 14.48 6.89
C GLU A 150 -11.17 14.46 6.07
N VAL A 151 -10.08 14.10 6.74
CA VAL A 151 -8.84 13.70 6.10
C VAL A 151 -8.84 12.19 6.01
N LEU A 152 -8.73 11.66 4.78
CA LEU A 152 -8.77 10.22 4.55
C LEU A 152 -7.61 9.50 5.27
N PRO A 153 -7.81 8.25 5.71
CA PRO A 153 -6.70 7.40 6.12
C PRO A 153 -5.84 7.00 4.91
N PRO A 154 -4.57 6.62 5.13
CA PRO A 154 -3.77 5.97 4.09
C PRO A 154 -4.49 4.71 3.58
N PRO A 155 -4.41 4.39 2.26
CA PRO A 155 -4.93 3.14 1.73
C PRO A 155 -4.38 1.91 2.46
N THR A 156 -5.22 0.90 2.63
CA THR A 156 -4.89 -0.34 3.35
C THR A 156 -4.73 -1.51 2.38
N ASN A 157 -4.25 -2.66 2.88
CA ASN A 157 -4.05 -3.90 2.09
C ASN A 157 -3.23 -3.71 0.80
N ILE A 158 -2.20 -2.89 0.88
CA ILE A 158 -1.33 -2.64 -0.28
C ILE A 158 -0.51 -3.89 -0.52
N SER A 159 -0.51 -4.34 -1.78
CA SER A 159 0.28 -5.46 -2.26
C SER A 159 0.91 -5.08 -3.58
N ALA A 160 2.15 -5.51 -3.77
CA ALA A 160 2.89 -5.28 -5.00
C ALA A 160 3.61 -6.56 -5.39
N SER A 161 3.58 -6.90 -6.68
CA SER A 161 4.24 -8.10 -7.20
C SER A 161 4.74 -7.88 -8.62
N VAL A 162 5.91 -8.42 -8.93
CA VAL A 162 6.45 -8.44 -10.29
C VAL A 162 6.15 -9.81 -10.92
N ARG A 163 5.52 -9.80 -12.10
CA ARG A 163 5.27 -11.00 -12.93
C ARG A 163 5.52 -10.66 -14.39
N ASP A 164 6.28 -11.50 -15.08
CA ASP A 164 6.51 -11.40 -16.53
C ASP A 164 6.95 -9.99 -17.00
N GLY A 165 7.78 -9.30 -16.20
CA GLY A 165 8.25 -7.94 -16.52
C GLY A 165 7.22 -6.83 -16.28
N SER A 166 6.14 -7.12 -15.54
CA SER A 166 5.14 -6.13 -15.10
C SER A 166 5.07 -6.06 -13.58
N LEU A 167 5.03 -4.84 -13.02
CA LEU A 167 4.80 -4.59 -11.60
C LEU A 167 3.33 -4.26 -11.40
N THR A 168 2.59 -5.16 -10.75
CA THR A 168 1.20 -4.91 -10.37
C THR A 168 1.14 -4.50 -8.91
N VAL A 169 0.51 -3.36 -8.65
CA VAL A 169 0.21 -2.82 -7.32
C VAL A 169 -1.30 -2.81 -7.12
N LYS A 170 -1.77 -3.26 -5.96
CA LYS A 170 -3.19 -3.26 -5.57
C LYS A 170 -3.35 -2.73 -4.16
N TRP A 171 -4.43 -2.03 -3.88
CA TRP A 171 -4.78 -1.50 -2.56
C TRP A 171 -6.29 -1.60 -2.34
N SER A 172 -6.72 -1.43 -1.10
CA SER A 172 -8.14 -1.30 -0.75
C SER A 172 -8.56 0.16 -0.67
N LEU A 173 -9.80 0.42 -1.04
CA LEU A 173 -10.46 1.72 -0.86
C LEU A 173 -10.30 2.21 0.59
N PRO A 174 -9.80 3.44 0.83
CA PRO A 174 -9.75 4.02 2.16
C PRO A 174 -11.14 4.14 2.77
N HIS A 175 -11.24 3.97 4.09
CA HIS A 175 -12.49 4.23 4.79
C HIS A 175 -12.85 5.71 4.70
N SER A 176 -14.11 6.00 4.39
CA SER A 176 -14.70 7.34 4.35
C SER A 176 -16.06 7.31 5.04
N ARG A 177 -16.45 8.42 5.67
CA ARG A 177 -17.69 8.50 6.46
C ARG A 177 -18.96 8.56 5.60
N GLU A 178 -18.89 9.22 4.43
CA GLU A 178 -20.09 9.55 3.63
C GLU A 178 -20.16 8.81 2.29
N THR A 179 -19.01 8.48 1.70
CA THR A 179 -18.95 7.84 0.38
C THR A 179 -18.08 6.59 0.36
N ASN A 180 -18.55 5.58 -0.38
CA ASN A 180 -17.81 4.39 -0.78
C ASN A 180 -17.66 4.31 -2.31
N ASP A 181 -17.96 5.41 -3.01
CA ASP A 181 -17.82 5.48 -4.46
C ASP A 181 -16.34 5.73 -4.78
N SER A 182 -15.72 4.80 -5.51
CA SER A 182 -14.29 4.90 -5.86
C SER A 182 -13.99 6.15 -6.69
N SER A 183 -14.95 6.66 -7.47
CA SER A 183 -14.74 7.88 -8.26
C SER A 183 -14.38 9.09 -7.41
N CYS A 184 -14.85 9.16 -6.16
CA CYS A 184 -14.51 10.25 -5.25
C CYS A 184 -13.07 10.22 -4.70
N PHE A 185 -12.24 9.25 -5.10
CA PHE A 185 -10.90 9.07 -4.54
C PHE A 185 -9.83 9.29 -5.59
N GLN A 186 -8.87 10.13 -5.23
CA GLN A 186 -7.65 10.33 -5.99
C GLN A 186 -6.46 9.80 -5.20
N TYR A 187 -5.54 9.14 -5.89
CA TYR A 187 -4.38 8.49 -5.33
C TYR A 187 -3.09 9.06 -5.89
N GLU A 188 -2.06 8.99 -5.06
CA GLU A 188 -0.69 9.26 -5.46
C GLU A 188 0.18 8.06 -5.13
N LEU A 189 0.72 7.42 -6.17
CA LEU A 189 1.50 6.21 -6.12
C LEU A 189 2.99 6.52 -6.34
N ASP A 190 3.80 6.27 -5.33
CA ASP A 190 5.25 6.39 -5.39
C ASP A 190 5.88 4.99 -5.44
N MET A 191 6.65 4.73 -6.49
CA MET A 191 7.34 3.46 -6.74
C MET A 191 8.87 3.57 -6.54
N GLY A 192 9.36 4.74 -6.11
CA GLY A 192 10.75 5.00 -5.71
C GLY A 192 11.77 5.12 -6.85
N ASP A 193 11.40 4.76 -8.07
CA ASP A 193 12.21 4.84 -9.29
C ASP A 193 11.91 6.08 -10.14
N GLN A 194 10.75 6.72 -9.92
CA GLN A 194 10.31 7.89 -10.66
C GLN A 194 10.58 9.18 -9.90
N GLU A 195 11.00 10.22 -10.64
CA GLU A 195 11.24 11.56 -10.08
C GLU A 195 9.95 12.19 -9.53
N ASN A 196 8.78 11.78 -10.04
CA ASN A 196 7.46 12.20 -9.58
C ASN A 196 6.54 11.00 -9.35
N PRO A 197 5.77 10.98 -8.25
CA PRO A 197 4.71 9.99 -8.06
C PRO A 197 3.64 10.05 -9.15
N ARG A 198 2.99 8.90 -9.40
CA ARG A 198 1.89 8.80 -10.37
C ARG A 198 0.56 9.17 -9.72
N GLN A 199 -0.24 9.98 -10.40
CA GLN A 199 -1.62 10.28 -9.98
C GLN A 199 -2.59 9.31 -10.65
N LEU A 200 -3.55 8.81 -9.88
CA LEU A 200 -4.56 7.84 -10.32
C LEU A 200 -5.92 8.23 -9.75
N ASP A 201 -6.98 8.09 -10.54
CA ASP A 201 -8.33 8.52 -10.15
C ASP A 201 -9.27 7.31 -10.12
N GLY A 202 -9.87 7.05 -8.96
CA GLY A 202 -10.85 5.98 -8.75
C GLY A 202 -10.40 4.54 -9.02
N GLU A 203 -9.10 4.32 -9.21
CA GLU A 203 -8.50 3.00 -9.40
C GLU A 203 -8.11 2.35 -8.06
N GLU A 204 -8.24 1.02 -7.99
CA GLU A 204 -7.79 0.21 -6.84
C GLU A 204 -6.56 -0.67 -7.18
N SER A 205 -6.10 -0.58 -8.43
CA SER A 205 -4.92 -1.30 -8.89
C SER A 205 -4.25 -0.59 -10.05
N TYR A 206 -2.93 -0.64 -10.06
CA TYR A 206 -2.10 -0.09 -11.12
C TYR A 206 -1.11 -1.15 -11.62
N THR A 207 -0.80 -1.15 -12.92
CA THR A 207 0.21 -2.04 -13.49
C THR A 207 1.20 -1.24 -14.32
N GLU A 208 2.46 -1.27 -13.91
CA GLU A 208 3.59 -0.74 -14.67
C GLU A 208 4.16 -1.83 -15.58
N GLN A 209 4.37 -1.50 -16.86
CA GLN A 209 4.94 -2.44 -17.83
C GLN A 209 6.44 -2.21 -18.03
N ASN A 210 7.15 -3.24 -18.50
CA ASN A 210 8.56 -3.18 -18.84
C ASN A 210 9.47 -2.79 -17.65
N VAL A 211 9.13 -3.28 -16.46
CA VAL A 211 9.93 -3.06 -15.25
C VAL A 211 11.12 -4.03 -15.21
N ASP A 212 12.26 -3.59 -14.66
CA ASP A 212 13.42 -4.45 -14.47
C ASP A 212 13.16 -5.42 -13.29
N PRO A 213 13.08 -6.75 -13.52
CA PRO A 213 12.83 -7.72 -12.47
C PRO A 213 13.99 -7.89 -11.48
N ASN A 214 15.16 -7.32 -11.77
CA ASN A 214 16.36 -7.38 -10.92
C ASN A 214 16.48 -6.19 -9.97
N LEU A 215 15.60 -5.20 -10.06
CA LEU A 215 15.55 -4.06 -9.14
C LEU A 215 14.61 -4.34 -7.96
N THR A 216 14.92 -3.71 -6.84
CA THR A 216 14.02 -3.64 -5.67
C THR A 216 13.09 -2.45 -5.82
N TYR A 217 11.78 -2.70 -5.82
CA TYR A 217 10.78 -1.63 -5.85
C TYR A 217 10.30 -1.29 -4.45
N LYS A 218 10.16 0.00 -4.16
CA LYS A 218 9.61 0.51 -2.90
C LYS A 218 8.33 1.25 -3.20
N VAL A 219 7.22 0.62 -2.89
CA VAL A 219 5.89 1.12 -3.24
C VAL A 219 5.21 1.69 -2.02
N ARG A 220 4.73 2.93 -2.11
CA ARG A 220 3.86 3.56 -1.10
C ARG A 220 2.79 4.38 -1.82
N ILE A 221 1.64 4.52 -1.17
CA ILE A 221 0.49 5.21 -1.76
C ILE A 221 -0.18 6.09 -0.70
N ARG A 222 -0.76 7.20 -1.13
CA ARG A 222 -1.65 8.03 -0.32
C ARG A 222 -2.89 8.39 -1.12
N ALA A 223 -3.92 8.88 -0.44
CA ALA A 223 -5.21 9.18 -1.03
C ALA A 223 -5.73 10.54 -0.55
N ARG A 224 -6.55 11.17 -1.38
CA ARG A 224 -7.39 12.31 -1.03
C ARG A 224 -8.76 12.15 -1.70
N LYS A 225 -9.74 12.93 -1.26
CA LYS A 225 -11.00 13.04 -2.02
C LYS A 225 -10.80 13.89 -3.28
N GLU A 226 -11.56 13.62 -4.31
CA GLU A 226 -11.64 14.49 -5.49
C GLU A 226 -12.35 15.82 -5.13
N GLU A 227 -12.00 16.90 -5.85
CA GLU A 227 -12.52 18.26 -5.60
C GLU A 227 -14.06 18.34 -5.74
N ASP A 228 -14.66 17.51 -6.60
CA ASP A 228 -16.12 17.41 -6.75
C ASP A 228 -16.81 16.74 -5.56
N CYS A 229 -16.07 15.97 -4.76
CA CYS A 229 -16.59 15.25 -3.60
C CYS A 229 -16.27 15.94 -2.25
N GLN A 230 -15.30 16.86 -2.22
CA GLN A 230 -14.93 17.64 -1.04
C GLN A 230 -14.29 18.97 -1.46
N GLU A 231 -14.75 20.08 -0.89
CA GLU A 231 -14.29 21.43 -1.27
C GLU A 231 -12.81 21.68 -0.96
N GLN A 232 -12.29 21.12 0.13
CA GLN A 232 -10.89 21.30 0.57
C GLN A 232 -10.22 19.95 0.84
N PRO A 233 -9.88 19.18 -0.22
CA PRO A 233 -9.32 17.85 -0.05
C PRO A 233 -7.84 17.92 0.34
N GLU A 234 -7.49 17.26 1.43
CA GLU A 234 -6.12 17.12 1.92
C GLU A 234 -5.59 15.71 1.61
N TRP A 235 -4.30 15.61 1.29
CA TRP A 235 -3.63 14.32 1.15
C TRP A 235 -3.52 13.60 2.50
N SER A 236 -3.83 12.30 2.48
CA SER A 236 -3.52 11.43 3.61
C SER A 236 -2.01 11.26 3.79
N ASP A 237 -1.64 10.76 4.97
CA ASP A 237 -0.29 10.28 5.18
C ASP A 237 0.04 9.16 4.19
N TRP A 238 1.33 9.00 3.90
CA TRP A 238 1.78 7.86 3.11
C TRP A 238 1.48 6.55 3.83
N SER A 239 1.06 5.56 3.06
CA SER A 239 0.98 4.19 3.54
C SER A 239 2.35 3.67 3.99
N HIS A 240 2.32 2.54 4.69
CA HIS A 240 3.53 1.74 4.86
C HIS A 240 4.12 1.37 3.49
N THR A 241 5.45 1.31 3.42
CA THR A 241 6.16 0.96 2.20
C THR A 241 6.19 -0.55 2.00
N VAL A 242 5.69 -1.01 0.85
CA VAL A 242 5.81 -2.38 0.40
C VAL A 242 7.08 -2.51 -0.42
N ILE A 243 7.96 -3.43 -0.02
CA ILE A 243 9.23 -3.69 -0.71
C ILE A 243 9.06 -4.94 -1.56
N VAL A 244 9.21 -4.80 -2.87
CA VAL A 244 9.26 -5.93 -3.79
C VAL A 244 10.72 -6.23 -4.07
N GLU A 245 11.22 -7.31 -3.49
CA GLU A 245 12.57 -7.77 -3.75
C GLU A 245 12.66 -8.41 -5.13
N PRO A 246 13.81 -8.27 -5.82
CA PRO A 246 14.02 -8.90 -7.10
C PRO A 246 13.88 -10.40 -6.98
N SER A 247 13.20 -11.01 -7.94
CA SER A 247 13.25 -12.46 -8.10
C SER A 247 14.65 -12.80 -8.61
N VAL A 248 15.58 -13.02 -7.67
CA VAL A 248 16.87 -13.63 -7.99
C VAL A 248 16.51 -14.84 -8.82
N HIS A 249 16.94 -14.87 -10.08
CA HIS A 249 16.62 -15.98 -10.96
C HIS A 249 17.12 -17.23 -10.25
N LYS A 250 16.20 -17.98 -9.64
CA LYS A 250 16.51 -19.26 -9.04
C LYS A 250 16.78 -20.14 -10.25
N LEU A 251 18.03 -20.17 -10.69
CA LEU A 251 18.48 -21.14 -11.66
C LEU A 251 17.94 -22.47 -11.16
N ASN A 252 17.06 -23.08 -11.96
CA ASN A 252 16.40 -24.31 -11.55
C ASN A 252 17.49 -25.29 -11.11
N ILE A 253 17.39 -25.83 -9.90
CA ILE A 253 18.33 -26.81 -9.36
C ILE A 253 18.73 -27.88 -10.41
N PRO A 254 17.81 -28.47 -11.20
CA PRO A 254 18.20 -29.40 -12.27
C PRO A 254 19.07 -28.78 -13.38
N VAL A 255 18.89 -27.49 -13.72
CA VAL A 255 19.73 -26.78 -14.70
C VAL A 255 21.13 -26.53 -14.16
N ILE A 256 21.26 -26.19 -12.87
CA ILE A 256 22.58 -26.05 -12.23
C ILE A 256 23.31 -27.41 -12.23
N ILE A 257 22.59 -28.49 -11.88
CA ILE A 257 23.14 -29.85 -11.90
C ILE A 257 23.56 -30.24 -13.33
N SER A 258 22.74 -29.96 -14.34
CA SER A 258 23.07 -30.31 -15.73
C SER A 258 24.30 -29.57 -16.24
N ILE A 259 24.46 -28.28 -15.91
CA ILE A 259 25.64 -27.49 -16.28
C ILE A 259 26.88 -28.00 -15.55
N SER A 260 26.79 -28.21 -14.24
CA SER A 260 27.92 -28.63 -13.40
C SER A 260 28.42 -30.04 -13.70
N LEU A 261 27.55 -30.97 -14.08
CA LEU A 261 27.91 -32.35 -14.39
C LEU A 261 28.13 -32.56 -15.90
N GLY A 262 27.32 -31.91 -16.74
CA GLY A 262 27.36 -32.05 -18.19
C GLY A 262 28.64 -31.47 -18.82
N ILE A 263 29.06 -30.27 -18.40
CA ILE A 263 30.25 -29.63 -18.98
C ILE A 263 31.53 -30.46 -18.71
N PRO A 264 31.84 -30.89 -17.48
CA PRO A 264 33.02 -31.73 -17.22
C PRO A 264 32.96 -33.08 -17.94
N MET A 265 31.78 -33.70 -18.04
CA MET A 265 31.61 -34.99 -18.72
C MET A 265 31.88 -34.89 -20.22
N ILE A 266 31.39 -33.83 -20.88
CA ILE A 266 31.66 -33.59 -22.31
C ILE A 266 33.15 -33.30 -22.52
N LEU A 267 33.76 -32.47 -21.68
CA LEU A 267 35.20 -32.19 -21.71
C LEU A 267 36.03 -33.48 -21.55
N LEU A 268 35.66 -34.34 -20.60
CA LEU A 268 36.32 -35.61 -20.37
C LEU A 268 36.19 -36.54 -21.58
N ALA A 269 34.99 -36.64 -22.18
CA ALA A 269 34.76 -37.46 -23.37
C ALA A 269 35.62 -36.98 -24.56
N VAL A 270 35.73 -35.67 -24.78
CA VAL A 270 36.59 -35.10 -25.83
C VAL A 270 38.05 -35.42 -25.58
N VAL A 271 38.54 -35.29 -24.34
CA VAL A 271 39.92 -35.63 -23.98
C VAL A 271 40.21 -37.12 -24.22
N LEU A 272 39.27 -38.00 -23.84
CA LEU A 272 39.39 -39.44 -24.06
C LEU A 272 39.38 -39.80 -25.55
N LEU A 273 38.53 -39.15 -26.36
CA LEU A 273 38.50 -39.33 -27.82
C LEU A 273 39.83 -38.92 -28.47
N VAL A 274 40.37 -37.76 -28.10
CA VAL A 274 41.67 -37.31 -28.62
C VAL A 274 42.79 -38.26 -28.20
N ARG A 275 42.80 -38.70 -26.93
CA ARG A 275 43.75 -39.70 -26.43
C ARG A 275 43.65 -41.01 -27.22
N TYR A 276 42.43 -41.50 -27.45
CA TYR A 276 42.18 -42.71 -28.21
C TYR A 276 42.67 -42.60 -29.65
N GLN A 277 42.38 -41.50 -30.35
CA GLN A 277 42.88 -41.25 -31.71
C GLN A 277 44.41 -41.27 -31.76
N ARG A 278 45.08 -40.59 -30.82
CA ARG A 278 46.55 -40.57 -30.75
C ARG A 278 47.16 -41.95 -30.46
N VAL A 279 46.56 -42.70 -29.54
CA VAL A 279 47.03 -44.05 -29.18
C VAL A 279 46.77 -45.04 -30.32
N SER A 280 45.64 -44.91 -31.02
CA SER A 280 45.30 -45.72 -32.18
C SER A 280 46.30 -45.53 -33.32
N GLU A 281 46.70 -44.29 -33.64
CA GLU A 281 47.75 -44.02 -34.64
C GLU A 281 49.12 -44.64 -34.27
N VAL A 282 49.42 -44.76 -32.98
CA VAL A 282 50.69 -45.35 -32.49
C VAL A 282 50.65 -46.87 -32.47
N LEU A 283 49.54 -47.49 -32.04
CA LEU A 283 49.39 -48.94 -31.97
C LEU A 283 49.12 -49.58 -33.34
N PHE A 284 48.42 -48.84 -34.21
CA PHE A 284 48.09 -49.25 -35.57
C PHE A 284 48.65 -48.22 -36.55
N PRO A 285 49.99 -48.16 -36.73
CA PRO A 285 50.56 -47.33 -37.77
C PRO A 285 49.94 -47.73 -39.12
N PRO A 286 49.72 -46.77 -40.03
CA PRO A 286 49.13 -47.07 -41.33
C PRO A 286 49.96 -48.16 -42.01
N ILE A 287 49.28 -49.25 -42.41
CA ILE A 287 49.91 -50.42 -43.03
C ILE A 287 50.75 -49.92 -44.21
N PRO A 288 52.07 -50.21 -44.24
CA PRO A 288 52.94 -49.79 -45.34
C PRO A 288 52.35 -50.26 -46.65
N ARG A 289 52.07 -49.34 -47.58
CA ARG A 289 51.56 -49.72 -48.89
C ARG A 289 52.62 -50.56 -49.60
N PRO A 290 52.27 -51.74 -50.14
CA PRO A 290 53.25 -52.57 -50.82
C PRO A 290 53.81 -51.82 -52.03
N PRO A 291 55.10 -52.02 -52.36
CA PRO A 291 55.70 -51.41 -53.55
C PRO A 291 54.89 -51.82 -54.80
N PRO A 292 54.73 -50.94 -55.81
CA PRO A 292 53.90 -51.21 -57.00
C PRO A 292 54.25 -52.51 -57.72
N LYS A 293 55.51 -52.94 -57.62
CA LYS A 293 56.02 -54.19 -58.20
C LYS A 293 55.31 -55.44 -57.67
N TYR A 294 54.88 -55.44 -56.40
CA TYR A 294 54.24 -56.60 -55.76
C TYR A 294 52.74 -56.69 -56.02
N ILE A 295 52.07 -55.55 -56.29
CA ILE A 295 50.64 -55.52 -56.65
C ILE A 295 50.40 -56.31 -57.93
N TYR A 296 51.29 -56.13 -58.93
CA TYR A 296 51.24 -56.88 -60.20
C TYR A 296 51.34 -58.41 -60.03
N PHE A 297 52.09 -58.88 -59.02
CA PHE A 297 52.24 -60.33 -58.77
C PHE A 297 51.05 -60.92 -58.01
N LEU A 298 50.42 -60.16 -57.12
CA LEU A 298 49.27 -60.63 -56.34
C LEU A 298 48.00 -60.72 -57.21
N GLU A 299 47.74 -59.68 -58.03
CA GLU A 299 46.59 -59.63 -58.93
C GLU A 299 46.63 -60.73 -60.02
N LYS A 300 47.84 -61.14 -60.43
CA LYS A 300 48.03 -62.23 -61.39
C LYS A 300 47.68 -63.61 -60.83
N ASN A 301 47.70 -63.80 -59.50
CA ASN A 301 47.46 -65.10 -58.87
C ASN A 301 45.99 -65.30 -58.47
N GLU A 302 45.24 -64.23 -58.17
CA GLU A 302 43.84 -64.32 -57.75
C GLU A 302 42.89 -64.79 -58.86
N THR A 303 43.26 -64.63 -60.13
CA THR A 303 42.44 -65.13 -61.27
C THR A 303 42.44 -66.65 -61.42
N SER A 304 43.25 -67.39 -60.63
CA SER A 304 43.49 -68.83 -60.87
C SER A 304 42.89 -69.79 -59.84
N ASN A 305 42.30 -69.34 -58.72
CA ASN A 305 41.71 -70.25 -57.72
C ASN A 305 40.48 -69.65 -57.02
N LEU A 306 39.28 -69.79 -57.59
CA LEU A 306 38.01 -69.66 -56.86
C LEU A 306 36.85 -70.27 -57.69
N PHE A 307 36.90 -71.58 -57.93
CA PHE A 307 35.71 -72.37 -58.20
C PHE A 307 35.66 -73.48 -57.16
N HIS A 308 34.80 -73.34 -56.16
CA HIS A 308 33.95 -74.40 -55.60
C HIS A 308 33.04 -73.77 -54.52
N THR A 309 31.77 -73.61 -54.89
CA THR A 309 30.66 -73.24 -54.02
C THR A 309 30.26 -74.44 -53.15
N ALA A 310 30.09 -74.25 -51.84
CA ALA A 310 29.43 -75.21 -50.95
C ALA A 310 28.15 -74.55 -50.37
N PRO A 311 27.00 -75.27 -50.31
CA PRO A 311 25.74 -74.71 -49.83
C PRO A 311 25.62 -74.74 -48.29
N PRO A 312 24.68 -73.97 -47.70
CA PRO A 312 24.58 -73.74 -46.26
C PRO A 312 23.85 -74.87 -45.53
N THR A 313 24.34 -75.20 -44.33
CA THR A 313 23.75 -76.17 -43.40
C THR A 313 22.96 -75.43 -42.31
N GLU A 314 21.65 -75.61 -42.23
CA GLU A 314 20.87 -75.40 -40.99
C GLU A 314 20.76 -76.73 -40.22
N PRO A 315 20.73 -76.69 -38.89
CA PRO A 315 19.65 -77.39 -38.22
C PRO A 315 19.01 -76.62 -37.04
N MET A 316 17.69 -76.82 -37.04
CA MET A 316 16.61 -76.56 -36.09
C MET A 316 16.81 -77.15 -34.68
N GLU A 317 16.19 -76.51 -33.67
CA GLU A 317 15.54 -77.07 -32.44
C GLU A 317 15.49 -75.97 -31.37
N GLU A 318 14.49 -75.78 -30.50
CA GLU A 318 13.19 -76.40 -30.24
C GLU A 318 12.53 -75.47 -29.18
N ILE A 319 11.29 -75.02 -29.39
CA ILE A 319 10.58 -74.14 -28.44
C ILE A 319 9.59 -75.01 -27.66
N THR A 320 9.80 -75.14 -26.35
CA THR A 320 8.87 -75.81 -25.45
C THR A 320 7.78 -74.83 -25.03
N GLU A 321 6.58 -75.04 -25.55
CA GLU A 321 5.32 -74.44 -25.09
C GLU A 321 4.88 -75.11 -23.79
N VAL A 322 4.48 -74.34 -22.79
CA VAL A 322 3.86 -74.85 -21.56
C VAL A 322 2.54 -74.13 -21.39
N GLU A 323 1.47 -74.92 -21.46
CA GLU A 323 0.07 -74.55 -21.41
C GLU A 323 -0.40 -74.21 -19.99
N ASP A 324 -1.41 -73.33 -19.94
CA ASP A 324 -1.99 -72.66 -18.77
C ASP A 324 -2.70 -73.58 -17.76
N THR A 325 -2.89 -73.07 -16.55
CA THR A 325 -3.99 -73.52 -15.68
C THR A 325 -4.64 -72.30 -15.02
N GLU A 326 -5.89 -72.05 -15.40
CA GLU A 326 -6.83 -71.18 -14.69
C GLU A 326 -7.17 -71.78 -13.32
N GLU A 327 -7.20 -70.96 -12.26
CA GLU A 327 -8.27 -71.08 -11.27
C GLU A 327 -8.62 -69.70 -10.69
N ASN A 328 -9.93 -69.49 -10.64
CA ASN A 328 -10.65 -68.25 -10.44
C ASN A 328 -11.15 -68.20 -8.99
N HIS A 329 -11.01 -67.07 -8.28
CA HIS A 329 -11.93 -66.75 -7.17
C HIS A 329 -12.00 -65.23 -6.89
N GLU A 330 -12.95 -64.60 -7.59
CA GLU A 330 -14.08 -63.82 -7.05
C GLU A 330 -13.91 -62.89 -5.82
N LYS A 331 -14.15 -61.58 -6.08
CA LYS A 331 -14.82 -60.51 -5.28
C LYS A 331 -14.34 -60.26 -3.83
N THR A 332 -14.19 -59.02 -3.37
CA THR A 332 -15.33 -58.10 -3.11
C THR A 332 -14.85 -56.67 -2.86
N LEU A 333 -15.67 -55.73 -3.34
CA LEU A 333 -15.68 -54.27 -3.18
C LEU A 333 -16.02 -53.83 -1.73
N SER A 334 -15.69 -52.58 -1.41
CA SER A 334 -16.23 -51.70 -0.34
C SER A 334 -15.38 -51.54 0.94
N ASN A 335 -14.66 -50.43 1.05
CA ASN A 335 -15.19 -49.21 1.68
C ASN A 335 -14.36 -47.97 1.31
#